data_AF-A0A1E7RCP6-F1
#
_entry.id   AF-A0A1E7RCP6-F1
#
_cell.length_a   1.000
_cell.length_b   1.000
_cell.length_c   1.000
_cell.angle_alpha   90.00
_cell.angle_beta   90.00
_cell.angle_gamma   90.00
#
_symmetry.space_group_name_H-M   'P 1'
#
loop_
_entity.id
_entity.type
_entity.pdbx_description
1 polymer ?
#
loop_
_entity_poly.entity_id
_entity_poly.type
_entity_poly.pdbx_seq_one_letter_code
_entity_poly.pdbx_strand_id
1 'polypeptide(L)'
;MSENSTLNYVAHLIIESFRENGLDEPYIAEKTQQFLSHQSKGDSLYWACNFLDRKNLATFAEKLGVTVDMLRVTAKVLSKI
;
A
#
# COMPACT_ATOMS: atom_id res chain seq x y z
N MET A 1 25.34 11.14 0.09
CA MET A 1 24.47 10.11 0.71
C MET A 1 23.13 10.79 0.96
N SER A 2 22.01 10.44 0.34
CA SER A 2 21.64 9.35 -0.57
C SER A 2 20.42 9.86 -1.35
N GLU A 3 20.20 9.36 -2.57
CA GLU A 3 19.05 9.72 -3.41
C GLU A 3 17.76 9.73 -2.56
N ASN A 4 17.00 10.84 -2.62
CA ASN A 4 15.67 10.93 -2.05
C ASN A 4 14.77 9.90 -2.77
N SER A 5 14.79 8.65 -2.34
CA SER A 5 13.81 7.65 -2.71
C SER A 5 12.47 8.12 -2.18
N THR A 6 11.76 8.85 -3.03
CA THR A 6 10.42 9.33 -2.72
C THR A 6 9.51 8.11 -2.87
N LEU A 7 8.71 7.80 -1.83
CA LEU A 7 7.72 6.73 -1.91
C LEU A 7 6.93 6.85 -3.22
N ASN A 8 6.75 5.72 -3.91
CA ASN A 8 5.88 5.73 -5.07
C ASN A 8 4.45 6.06 -4.64
N TYR A 9 3.65 6.56 -5.59
CA TYR A 9 2.28 7.02 -5.33
C TYR A 9 1.42 6.00 -4.56
N VAL A 10 1.48 4.71 -4.92
CA VAL A 10 0.68 3.67 -4.27
C VAL A 10 1.16 3.45 -2.83
N ALA A 11 2.48 3.37 -2.62
CA ALA A 11 3.05 3.28 -1.27
C ALA A 11 2.65 4.46 -0.39
N HIS A 12 2.59 5.67 -0.94
CA HIS A 12 2.14 6.85 -0.21
C HIS A 12 0.69 6.69 0.30
N LEU A 13 -0.23 6.25 -0.55
CA LEU A 13 -1.63 6.02 -0.15
C LEU A 13 -1.79 4.92 0.90
N ILE A 14 -0.96 3.89 0.86
CA ILE A 14 -0.94 2.84 1.90
C ILE A 14 -0.55 3.43 3.26
N ILE A 15 0.52 4.23 3.29
CA ILE A 15 0.99 4.88 4.52
C ILE A 15 -0.07 5.86 5.07
N GLU A 16 -0.73 6.62 4.21
CA GLU A 16 -1.85 7.47 4.65
C GLU A 16 -3.00 6.65 5.24
N SER A 17 -3.31 5.50 4.65
CA SER A 17 -4.35 4.60 5.17
C SER A 17 -4.01 4.11 6.58
N PHE A 18 -2.73 3.83 6.86
CA PHE A 18 -2.26 3.46 8.20
C PHE A 18 -2.44 4.59 9.21
N ARG A 19 -2.08 5.82 8.83
CA ARG A 19 -2.25 7.02 9.69
C ARG A 19 -3.72 7.26 10.01
N GLU A 20 -4.60 7.25 9.01
CA GLU A 20 -6.04 7.47 9.20
C GLU A 20 -6.68 6.40 10.06
N ASN A 21 -6.18 5.17 9.99
CA ASN A 21 -6.68 4.06 10.80
C ASN A 21 -6.08 3.98 12.21
N GLY A 22 -5.17 4.90 12.56
CA GLY A 22 -4.61 5.07 13.90
C GLY A 22 -3.50 4.07 14.24
N LEU A 23 -2.76 3.58 13.24
CA LEU A 23 -1.56 2.79 13.50
C LEU A 23 -0.44 3.66 14.06
N ASP A 24 0.43 3.07 14.87
CA ASP A 24 1.49 3.81 15.55
C ASP A 24 2.65 4.21 14.62
N GLU A 25 3.33 5.30 14.99
CA GLU A 25 4.45 5.85 14.21
C GLU A 25 5.62 4.86 14.03
N PRO A 26 6.03 4.05 15.03
CA PRO A 26 7.02 2.99 14.81
C PRO A 26 6.64 2.01 13.69
N TYR A 27 5.40 1.53 13.68
CA TYR A 27 4.89 0.66 12.63
C TYR A 27 4.88 1.35 11.27
N ILE A 28 4.40 2.60 11.21
CA ILE A 28 4.36 3.39 9.97
C ILE A 28 5.77 3.66 9.44
N ALA A 29 6.73 3.94 10.31
CA ALA A 29 8.13 4.14 9.94
C ALA A 29 8.75 2.86 9.36
N GLU A 30 8.52 1.71 10.01
CA GLU A 30 8.97 0.40 9.51
C GLU A 30 8.39 0.12 8.12
N LYS A 31 7.08 0.30 7.93
CA LYS A 31 6.42 0.10 6.62
C LYS A 31 6.89 1.10 5.57
N THR A 32 7.15 2.34 5.97
CA THR A 32 7.74 3.34 5.07
C THR A 32 9.08 2.86 4.55
N GLN A 33 9.98 2.37 5.43
CA GLN A 33 11.27 1.81 5.02
C GLN A 33 11.10 0.60 4.11
N GLN A 34 10.15 -0.29 4.42
CA GLN A 34 9.83 -1.43 3.55
C GLN A 34 9.43 -0.95 2.14
N PHE A 35 8.55 0.04 2.02
CA PHE A 35 8.07 0.51 0.72
C PHE A 35 9.08 1.32 -0.08
N LEU A 36 10.10 1.89 0.56
CA LEU A 36 11.23 2.49 -0.16
C LEU A 36 12.02 1.48 -0.99
N SER A 37 11.93 0.18 -0.65
CA SER A 37 12.55 -0.91 -1.43
C SER A 37 11.72 -1.38 -2.63
N HIS A 38 10.46 -0.95 -2.74
CA HIS A 38 9.60 -1.33 -3.86
C HIS A 38 10.03 -0.59 -5.14
N GLN A 39 10.31 -1.36 -6.19
CA GLN A 39 10.84 -0.83 -7.45
C GLN A 39 9.74 -0.19 -8.30
N SER A 40 8.49 -0.57 -8.10
CA SER A 40 7.36 -0.08 -8.89
C SER A 40 6.10 0.18 -8.06
N LYS A 41 5.18 0.98 -8.63
CA LYS A 41 3.81 1.11 -8.13
C LYS A 41 3.08 -0.24 -8.11
N GLY A 42 3.42 -1.13 -9.06
CA GLY A 42 2.88 -2.48 -9.15
C GLY A 42 3.24 -3.33 -7.95
N ASP A 43 4.48 -3.25 -7.47
CA ASP A 43 4.95 -4.00 -6.30
C ASP A 43 4.20 -3.57 -5.04
N SER A 44 4.01 -2.26 -4.87
CA SER A 44 3.20 -1.70 -3.77
C SER A 44 1.74 -2.08 -3.87
N LEU A 45 1.16 -2.10 -5.07
CA LEU A 45 -0.23 -2.53 -5.27
C LEU A 45 -0.39 -4.03 -5.00
N TYR A 46 0.53 -4.85 -5.49
CA TYR A 46 0.56 -6.28 -5.20
C TYR A 46 0.62 -6.51 -3.70
N TRP A 47 1.49 -5.79 -2.99
CA TRP A 47 1.57 -5.88 -1.55
C TRP A 47 0.26 -5.47 -0.87
N ALA A 48 -0.31 -4.33 -1.26
CA ALA A 48 -1.55 -3.83 -0.68
C ALA A 48 -2.70 -4.84 -0.81
N CYS A 49 -2.86 -5.40 -2.01
CA CYS A 49 -3.91 -6.36 -2.34
C CYS A 49 -3.82 -7.68 -1.58
N ASN A 50 -2.63 -8.08 -1.14
CA ASN A 50 -2.40 -9.38 -0.50
C ASN A 50 -2.19 -9.29 1.03
N PHE A 51 -1.69 -8.16 1.54
CA PHE A 51 -1.22 -8.06 2.93
C PHE A 51 -1.96 -7.01 3.78
N LEU A 52 -2.76 -6.11 3.18
CA LEU A 52 -3.59 -5.21 3.99
C LEU A 52 -4.74 -5.96 4.65
N ASP A 53 -4.96 -5.65 5.92
CA ASP A 53 -6.18 -6.07 6.61
C ASP A 53 -7.43 -5.38 6.01
N ARG A 54 -8.60 -5.85 6.40
CA ARG A 54 -9.88 -5.36 5.87
C ARG A 54 -10.09 -3.85 6.08
N LYS A 55 -9.63 -3.29 7.20
CA LYS A 55 -9.84 -1.87 7.55
C LYS A 55 -8.94 -0.99 6.68
N ASN A 56 -7.65 -1.31 6.63
CA ASN A 56 -6.67 -0.58 5.84
C ASN A 56 -6.91 -0.73 4.33
N LEU A 57 -7.34 -1.91 3.87
CA LEU A 57 -7.70 -2.12 2.48
C LEU A 57 -8.91 -1.29 2.04
N ALA A 58 -9.88 -1.06 2.93
CA ALA A 58 -11.05 -0.22 2.64
C ALA A 58 -10.65 1.25 2.48
N THR A 59 -9.87 1.79 3.43
CA THR A 59 -9.35 3.17 3.35
C THR A 59 -8.47 3.36 2.12
N PHE A 60 -7.60 2.39 1.82
CA PHE A 60 -6.75 2.43 0.63
C PHE A 60 -7.58 2.41 -0.67
N ALA A 61 -8.64 1.60 -0.75
CA ALA A 61 -9.52 1.54 -1.91
C ALA A 61 -10.23 2.88 -2.15
N GLU A 62 -10.74 3.50 -1.08
CA GLU A 62 -11.36 4.83 -1.14
C GLU A 62 -10.39 5.89 -1.65
N LYS A 63 -9.17 5.92 -1.11
CA LYS A 63 -8.09 6.83 -1.56
C LYS A 63 -7.69 6.62 -3.02
N LEU A 64 -7.73 5.38 -3.50
CA LEU A 64 -7.43 5.05 -4.89
C LEU A 64 -8.63 5.31 -5.83
N GLY A 65 -9.81 5.63 -5.29
CA GLY A 65 -11.03 5.87 -6.07
C GLY A 65 -11.65 4.59 -6.67
N VAL A 66 -11.44 3.44 -6.01
CA VAL A 66 -11.93 2.13 -6.46
C VAL A 66 -12.70 1.42 -5.35
N THR A 67 -13.36 0.32 -5.68
CA THR A 67 -13.99 -0.54 -4.66
C THR A 67 -13.01 -1.59 -4.14
N VAL A 68 -13.23 -2.06 -2.91
CA VAL A 68 -12.47 -3.19 -2.34
C VAL A 68 -12.56 -4.43 -3.21
N ASP A 69 -13.70 -4.66 -3.88
CA ASP A 69 -13.87 -5.81 -4.76
C ASP A 69 -13.02 -5.71 -6.03
N MET A 70 -12.80 -4.50 -6.58
CA MET A 70 -11.83 -4.30 -7.66
C MET A 70 -10.42 -4.72 -7.23
N LEU A 71 -9.98 -4.29 -6.04
CA LEU A 71 -8.68 -4.68 -5.49
C LEU A 71 -8.55 -6.20 -5.27
N ARG A 72 -9.62 -6.85 -4.78
CA ARG A 72 -9.64 -8.32 -4.61
C ARG A 72 -9.57 -9.06 -5.94
N VAL A 73 -10.23 -8.56 -6.98
CA VAL A 73 -10.12 -9.12 -8.33
C VAL A 73 -8.69 -8.93 -8.85
N THR A 74 -8.12 -7.73 -8.70
CA THR A 74 -6.73 -7.46 -9.05
C THR A 74 -5.76 -8.41 -8.32
N ALA A 75 -5.94 -8.65 -7.02
CA ALA A 75 -5.14 -9.60 -6.25
C ALA A 75 -5.11 -11.00 -6.88
N LYS A 76 -6.30 -11.51 -7.28
CA LYS A 76 -6.46 -12.82 -7.93
C LYS A 76 -5.82 -12.89 -9.31
N VAL A 77 -5.76 -11.77 -10.03
CA VAL A 77 -5.08 -11.69 -11.34
C VAL A 77 -3.57 -11.67 -11.12
N LEU A 78 -3.09 -10.82 -10.22
CA LEU A 78 -1.66 -10.69 -9.93
C LEU A 78 -1.06 -11.97 -9.35
N SER A 79 -1.82 -12.79 -8.63
CA SER A 79 -1.34 -14.08 -8.11
C SER A 79 -1.14 -15.16 -9.19
N LYS A 80 -1.50 -14.89 -10.45
CA LYS A 80 -1.44 -15.85 -11.57
C LYS A 80 -0.38 -15.49 -12.62
N ILE A 81 0.28 -14.35 -12.47
CA ILE A 81 1.32 -13.82 -13.37
C ILE A 81 2.64 -13.71 -12.62
#